data_AF-A0A960J8E2-F1
#
_entry.id   AF-A0A960J8E2-F1
#
_cell.length_a   1.000
_cell.length_b   1.000
_cell.length_c   1.000
_cell.angle_alpha   90.00
_cell.angle_beta   90.00
_cell.angle_gamma   90.00
#
_symmetry.space_group_name_H-M   'P 1'
#
loop_
_entity.id
_entity.type
_entity.pdbx_description
1 polymer ?
#
loop_
_entity_poly.entity_id
_entity_poly.type
_entity_poly.pdbx_seq_one_letter_code
_entity_poly.pdbx_strand_id
1 'polypeptide(L)'
;MATKKAAKKTAKKTPPAPPAEAAKKPAAKAQPAAKPSALPANASEERRQSDLYAQAVQAFQSGNLKRALTQFETVAEGPDSGLRHRANVHIRICRQRIGSDSIELSSPEDYYNYAVKLINDRRLDEAEQHLDKALKKASSAAHVHYAKALIAALRRNGEEAFRSLSRAIELDPKHRLLARRDPDMAGVRDDARIADLLQSDGAGAD
;
A
#
# COMPACT_ATOMS: atom_id res chain seq x y z
N MET A 1 -37.41 53.86 -25.04
CA MET A 1 -36.05 53.31 -24.83
C MET A 1 -35.92 52.11 -25.76
N ALA A 2 -35.14 52.08 -26.86
CA ALA A 2 -33.94 52.83 -27.25
C ALA A 2 -32.77 52.63 -26.26
N THR A 3 -31.56 52.21 -26.66
CA THR A 3 -30.97 52.13 -28.03
C THR A 3 -30.22 50.82 -28.36
N LYS A 4 -30.28 50.45 -29.64
CA LYS A 4 -29.40 49.47 -30.32
C LYS A 4 -27.93 49.94 -30.37
N LYS A 5 -26.98 48.99 -30.41
CA LYS A 5 -25.74 49.09 -31.20
C LYS A 5 -25.24 47.66 -31.50
N ALA A 6 -25.47 47.07 -32.68
CA ALA A 6 -25.07 47.43 -34.04
C ALA A 6 -23.59 47.12 -34.34
N ALA A 7 -23.37 46.19 -35.28
CA ALA A 7 -22.07 45.65 -35.65
C ALA A 7 -21.33 46.49 -36.70
N LYS A 8 -20.05 46.17 -36.98
CA LYS A 8 -19.39 46.58 -38.21
C LYS A 8 -18.40 45.53 -38.73
N LYS A 9 -18.75 44.89 -39.86
CA LYS A 9 -17.78 44.25 -40.77
C LYS A 9 -17.15 45.32 -41.64
N THR A 10 -15.88 45.18 -41.98
CA THR A 10 -15.24 45.80 -43.16
C THR A 10 -14.17 44.84 -43.71
N ALA A 11 -14.01 44.80 -45.04
CA ALA A 11 -13.14 43.86 -45.75
C ALA A 11 -12.52 44.51 -47.00
N LYS A 12 -11.62 43.77 -47.70
CA LYS A 12 -10.82 44.16 -48.89
C LYS A 12 -9.66 45.12 -48.56
N LYS A 13 -8.42 44.93 -49.03
CA LYS A 13 -7.96 44.68 -50.42
C LYS A 13 -6.57 43.99 -50.51
N THR A 14 -6.28 43.47 -51.70
CA THR A 14 -4.98 43.04 -52.28
C THR A 14 -4.91 43.59 -53.73
N PRO A 15 -3.83 43.39 -54.53
CA PRO A 15 -2.46 42.92 -54.22
C PRO A 15 -1.53 44.15 -54.02
N PRO A 16 -0.41 44.47 -54.74
CA PRO A 16 0.29 43.89 -55.91
C PRO A 16 1.69 43.29 -55.61
N ALA A 17 2.41 42.89 -56.66
CA ALA A 17 3.88 42.74 -56.73
C ALA A 17 4.37 43.33 -58.07
N PRO A 18 5.59 43.92 -58.16
CA PRO A 18 6.66 43.33 -58.99
C PRO A 18 8.09 43.73 -58.48
N PRO A 19 9.20 43.57 -59.24
CA PRO A 19 9.51 42.66 -60.34
C PRO A 19 10.63 41.66 -59.98
N ALA A 20 11.11 40.89 -60.96
CA ALA A 20 12.36 40.12 -60.86
C ALA A 20 13.54 40.90 -61.48
N GLU A 21 14.75 40.67 -60.96
CA GLU A 21 16.01 40.91 -61.67
C GLU A 21 16.88 39.64 -61.63
N ALA A 22 17.83 39.48 -62.55
CA ALA A 22 18.33 38.18 -62.97
C ALA A 22 19.87 38.04 -62.97
N ALA A 23 20.30 36.78 -63.04
CA ALA A 23 21.67 36.31 -63.30
C ALA A 23 22.67 36.47 -62.13
N LYS A 24 23.77 35.70 -62.04
CA LYS A 24 24.36 34.75 -63.00
C LYS A 24 24.65 33.37 -62.37
N LYS A 25 24.63 32.33 -63.20
CA LYS A 25 25.22 30.99 -62.92
C LYS A 25 26.69 31.00 -63.39
N PRO A 26 27.61 30.31 -62.69
CA PRO A 26 28.09 28.98 -63.14
C PRO A 26 27.69 27.89 -62.13
N ALA A 27 27.44 26.61 -62.43
CA ALA A 27 28.17 25.64 -63.28
C ALA A 27 29.57 25.29 -62.73
N ALA A 28 29.89 24.05 -62.36
CA ALA A 28 29.05 22.86 -62.16
C ALA A 28 29.79 21.83 -61.28
N LYS A 29 29.05 20.95 -60.58
CA LYS A 29 29.47 19.59 -60.19
C LYS A 29 28.24 18.79 -59.75
N ALA A 30 28.09 17.58 -60.26
CA ALA A 30 26.98 16.68 -59.94
C ALA A 30 27.53 15.38 -59.32
N GLN A 31 26.86 14.90 -58.27
CA GLN A 31 26.80 13.53 -57.71
C GLN A 31 26.38 13.57 -56.23
N PRO A 32 25.85 12.47 -55.66
CA PRO A 32 24.94 11.48 -56.24
C PRO A 32 23.69 11.27 -55.36
N ALA A 33 22.86 10.28 -55.67
CA ALA A 33 21.63 9.99 -54.95
C ALA A 33 21.87 9.55 -53.48
N ALA A 34 21.03 10.04 -52.56
CA ALA A 34 21.04 9.64 -51.15
C ALA A 34 20.48 8.23 -50.96
N LYS A 35 21.13 7.43 -50.10
CA LYS A 35 20.59 6.16 -49.58
C LYS A 35 19.75 6.41 -48.32
N PRO A 36 18.80 5.52 -47.95
CA PRO A 36 17.93 5.74 -46.79
C PRO A 36 18.71 5.77 -45.47
N SER A 37 18.45 6.77 -44.63
CA SER A 37 18.97 6.84 -43.26
C SER A 37 18.19 5.89 -42.35
N ALA A 38 18.89 5.00 -41.65
CA ALA A 38 18.30 4.24 -40.55
C ALA A 38 17.83 5.18 -39.43
N LEU A 39 16.78 4.77 -38.68
CA LEU A 39 16.37 5.49 -37.48
C LEU A 39 17.49 5.42 -36.42
N PRO A 40 17.67 6.47 -35.59
CA PRO A 40 18.67 6.43 -34.50
C PRO A 40 18.32 5.33 -33.49
N ALA A 41 19.33 4.56 -33.09
CA ALA A 41 19.16 3.37 -32.24
C ALA A 41 18.40 3.66 -30.94
N ASN A 42 18.69 4.80 -30.29
CA ASN A 42 18.05 5.29 -29.07
C ASN A 42 16.52 5.27 -29.16
N ALA A 43 15.93 5.67 -30.30
CA ALA A 43 14.48 5.72 -30.49
C ALA A 43 13.83 4.31 -30.55
N SER A 44 14.63 3.24 -30.68
CA SER A 44 14.17 1.86 -30.49
C SER A 44 14.33 1.36 -29.05
N GLU A 45 15.31 1.91 -28.32
CA GLU A 45 15.61 1.56 -26.92
C GLU A 45 14.67 2.27 -25.95
N GLU A 46 14.36 3.55 -26.19
CA GLU A 46 13.31 4.32 -25.52
C GLU A 46 11.94 3.63 -25.61
N ARG A 47 11.60 3.07 -26.79
CA ARG A 47 10.37 2.29 -26.99
C ARG A 47 10.39 1.01 -26.16
N ARG A 48 11.46 0.22 -26.23
CA ARG A 48 11.63 -1.00 -25.40
C ARG A 48 11.54 -0.68 -23.90
N GLN A 49 12.10 0.45 -23.45
CA GLN A 49 12.03 0.91 -22.06
C GLN A 49 10.59 1.29 -21.67
N SER A 50 9.84 1.95 -22.55
CA SER A 50 8.41 2.24 -22.37
C SER A 50 7.56 0.96 -22.30
N ASP A 51 7.78 0.01 -23.22
CA ASP A 51 7.08 -1.28 -23.26
C ASP A 51 7.36 -2.13 -22.02
N LEU A 52 8.60 -2.09 -21.51
CA LEU A 52 8.99 -2.76 -20.27
C LEU A 52 8.41 -2.08 -19.03
N TYR A 53 8.33 -0.74 -19.02
CA TYR A 53 7.66 0.02 -17.95
C TYR A 53 6.16 -0.30 -17.88
N ALA A 54 5.48 -0.41 -19.02
CA ALA A 54 4.07 -0.81 -19.07
C ALA A 54 3.87 -2.22 -18.47
N GLN A 55 4.74 -3.18 -18.80
CA GLN A 55 4.71 -4.52 -18.20
C GLN A 55 5.01 -4.50 -16.69
N ALA A 56 5.96 -3.68 -16.23
CA ALA A 56 6.27 -3.54 -14.81
C ALA A 56 5.09 -2.96 -14.01
N VAL A 57 4.37 -1.98 -14.58
CA VAL A 57 3.12 -1.44 -14.01
C VAL A 57 2.02 -2.49 -13.99
N GLN A 58 1.89 -3.33 -15.02
CA GLN A 58 0.93 -4.45 -15.02
C GLN A 58 1.26 -5.49 -13.94
N ALA A 59 2.55 -5.86 -13.78
CA ALA A 59 3.01 -6.75 -12.70
C ALA A 59 2.76 -6.16 -11.31
N PHE A 60 2.91 -4.85 -11.15
CA PHE A 60 2.60 -4.13 -9.90
C PHE A 60 1.09 -4.12 -9.58
N GLN A 61 0.24 -3.83 -10.57
CA GLN A 61 -1.22 -3.81 -10.42
C GLN A 61 -1.80 -5.20 -10.13
N SER A 62 -1.20 -6.26 -10.68
CA SER A 62 -1.53 -7.65 -10.39
C SER A 62 -0.91 -8.20 -9.09
N GLY A 63 -0.29 -7.35 -8.27
CA GLY A 63 0.25 -7.72 -6.97
C GLY A 63 1.54 -8.58 -7.02
N ASN A 64 2.10 -8.86 -8.19
CA ASN A 64 3.33 -9.64 -8.32
C ASN A 64 4.57 -8.74 -8.09
N LEU A 65 4.71 -8.26 -6.85
CA LEU A 65 5.69 -7.25 -6.45
C LEU A 65 7.14 -7.67 -6.75
N LYS A 66 7.48 -8.96 -6.60
CA LYS A 66 8.83 -9.49 -6.89
C LYS A 66 9.17 -9.35 -8.38
N ARG A 67 8.24 -9.74 -9.27
CA ARG A 67 8.41 -9.56 -10.72
C ARG A 67 8.42 -8.08 -11.11
N ALA A 68 7.52 -7.28 -10.53
CA ALA A 68 7.43 -5.85 -10.80
C ALA A 68 8.74 -5.13 -10.42
N LEU A 69 9.32 -5.46 -9.27
CA LEU A 69 10.60 -4.91 -8.80
C LEU A 69 11.72 -5.10 -9.84
N THR A 70 11.96 -6.34 -10.27
CA THR A 70 12.99 -6.65 -11.28
C THR A 70 12.75 -5.91 -12.59
N GLN A 71 11.50 -5.85 -13.07
CA GLN A 71 11.18 -5.14 -14.31
C GLN A 71 11.38 -3.61 -14.17
N PHE A 72 11.05 -3.00 -13.03
CA PHE A 72 11.34 -1.59 -12.77
C PHE A 72 12.84 -1.32 -12.62
N GLU A 73 13.60 -2.24 -12.03
CA GLU A 73 15.06 -2.12 -11.90
C GLU A 73 15.72 -2.07 -13.30
N THR A 74 15.34 -2.93 -14.24
CA THR A 74 15.80 -2.83 -15.64
C THR A 74 15.34 -1.54 -16.33
N VAL A 75 14.14 -1.02 -16.04
CA VAL A 75 13.70 0.30 -16.57
C VAL A 75 14.52 1.45 -15.97
N ALA A 76 15.02 1.31 -14.74
CA ALA A 76 15.83 2.31 -14.05
C ALA A 76 17.26 2.47 -14.62
N GLU A 77 17.68 1.56 -15.51
CA GLU A 77 18.98 1.56 -16.20
C GLU A 77 18.95 2.20 -17.60
N GLY A 78 17.78 2.35 -18.23
CA GLY A 78 17.64 2.75 -19.64
C GLY A 78 17.99 4.21 -20.01
N PRO A 79 17.79 4.62 -21.28
CA PRO A 79 18.11 5.97 -21.75
C PRO A 79 17.17 7.07 -21.24
N ASP A 80 15.85 6.84 -21.14
CA ASP A 80 14.87 7.85 -20.73
C ASP A 80 14.94 8.12 -19.22
N SER A 81 15.37 9.34 -18.86
CA SER A 81 15.50 9.82 -17.47
C SER A 81 14.15 10.01 -16.75
N GLY A 82 13.07 10.32 -17.47
CA GLY A 82 11.72 10.44 -16.96
C GLY A 82 11.12 9.08 -16.61
N LEU A 83 11.27 8.08 -17.49
CA LEU A 83 10.91 6.69 -17.16
C LEU A 83 11.77 6.15 -16.02
N ARG A 84 13.07 6.45 -15.97
CA ARG A 84 13.94 6.09 -14.83
C ARG A 84 13.48 6.69 -13.52
N HIS A 85 13.11 7.97 -13.49
CA HIS A 85 12.60 8.59 -12.26
C HIS A 85 11.30 7.92 -11.78
N ARG A 86 10.36 7.66 -12.70
CA ARG A 86 9.11 6.95 -12.39
C ARG A 86 9.36 5.52 -11.89
N ALA A 87 10.27 4.79 -12.53
CA ALA A 87 10.64 3.43 -12.11
C ALA A 87 11.25 3.42 -10.70
N ASN A 88 12.14 4.36 -10.37
CA ASN A 88 12.73 4.48 -9.03
C ASN A 88 11.67 4.71 -7.92
N VAL A 89 10.60 5.46 -8.19
CA VAL A 89 9.47 5.59 -7.25
C VAL A 89 8.79 4.24 -7.03
N HIS A 90 8.50 3.48 -8.09
CA HIS A 90 7.89 2.15 -7.98
C HIS A 90 8.82 1.11 -7.33
N ILE A 91 10.14 1.14 -7.60
CA ILE A 91 11.15 0.30 -6.92
C ILE A 91 11.06 0.49 -5.40
N ARG A 92 11.00 1.73 -4.92
CA ARG A 92 10.87 2.03 -3.50
C ARG A 92 9.60 1.42 -2.90
N ILE A 93 8.46 1.55 -3.59
CA ILE A 93 7.18 0.98 -3.14
C ILE A 93 7.22 -0.56 -3.16
N CYS A 94 7.81 -1.18 -4.19
CA CYS A 94 7.94 -2.64 -4.28
C CYS A 94 8.84 -3.18 -3.17
N ARG A 95 10.03 -2.60 -2.96
CA ARG A 95 10.94 -2.99 -1.87
C ARG A 95 10.29 -2.79 -0.49
N GLN A 96 9.59 -1.68 -0.27
CA GLN A 96 8.87 -1.43 0.98
C GLN A 96 7.76 -2.46 1.22
N ARG A 97 6.94 -2.78 0.21
CA ARG A 97 5.85 -3.77 0.34
C ARG A 97 6.41 -5.18 0.56
N ILE A 98 7.38 -5.62 -0.24
CA ILE A 98 8.06 -6.92 -0.04
C ILE A 98 8.67 -7.02 1.37
N GLY A 99 9.26 -5.93 1.88
CA GLY A 99 9.79 -5.85 3.25
C GLY A 99 8.73 -5.72 4.35
N SER A 100 7.47 -5.42 4.00
CA SER A 100 6.33 -5.38 4.93
C SER A 100 5.58 -6.72 4.95
N ASP A 101 5.53 -7.40 3.80
CA ASP A 101 5.06 -8.78 3.66
C ASP A 101 6.02 -9.77 4.35
N SER A 102 7.29 -9.39 4.54
CA SER A 102 8.31 -10.15 5.27
C SER A 102 8.41 -9.81 6.77
N ILE A 103 7.30 -9.44 7.41
CA ILE A 103 7.19 -9.61 8.88
C ILE A 103 7.00 -11.10 9.12
N GLU A 104 8.10 -11.85 9.26
CA GLU A 104 8.10 -13.30 9.50
C GLU A 104 7.63 -13.62 10.93
N LEU A 105 6.31 -13.55 11.15
CA LEU A 105 5.68 -13.96 12.40
C LEU A 105 5.94 -15.47 12.62
N SER A 106 6.84 -15.80 13.54
CA SER A 106 7.42 -17.14 13.67
C SER A 106 7.22 -17.72 15.07
N SER A 107 7.41 -16.91 16.11
CA SER A 107 7.14 -17.22 17.52
C SER A 107 5.69 -16.93 17.91
N PRO A 108 5.14 -17.58 18.95
CA PRO A 108 3.86 -17.18 19.55
C PRO A 108 3.81 -15.67 19.88
N GLU A 109 4.93 -15.13 20.35
CA GLU A 109 5.12 -13.75 20.78
C GLU A 109 5.03 -12.77 19.60
N ASP A 110 5.56 -13.11 18.42
CA ASP A 110 5.37 -12.30 17.20
C ASP A 110 3.89 -12.18 16.85
N TYR A 111 3.18 -13.32 16.83
CA TYR A 111 1.75 -13.38 16.54
C TYR A 111 0.92 -12.58 17.57
N TYR A 112 1.27 -12.67 18.84
CA TYR A 112 0.67 -11.86 19.91
C TYR A 112 0.93 -10.36 19.74
N ASN A 113 2.19 -9.95 19.54
CA ASN A 113 2.56 -8.54 19.39
C ASN A 113 1.89 -7.90 18.17
N TYR A 114 1.79 -8.65 17.06
CA TYR A 114 1.06 -8.20 15.87
C TYR A 114 -0.46 -8.12 16.12
N ALA A 115 -1.03 -9.07 16.85
CA ALA A 115 -2.43 -9.02 17.26
C ALA A 115 -2.74 -7.83 18.18
N VAL A 116 -1.87 -7.49 19.14
CA VAL A 116 -2.02 -6.30 19.99
C VAL A 116 -1.98 -5.02 19.14
N LYS A 117 -1.10 -4.93 18.13
CA LYS A 117 -1.14 -3.83 17.16
C LYS A 117 -2.49 -3.76 16.44
N LEU A 118 -3.04 -4.90 16.00
CA LEU A 118 -4.33 -4.95 15.31
C LEU A 118 -5.52 -4.60 16.25
N ILE A 119 -5.46 -4.93 17.55
CA ILE A 119 -6.45 -4.49 18.56
C ILE A 119 -6.42 -2.97 18.72
N ASN A 120 -5.24 -2.36 18.72
CA ASN A 120 -5.06 -0.90 18.75
C ASN A 120 -5.55 -0.24 17.44
N ASP A 121 -5.29 -0.85 16.28
CA ASP A 121 -5.87 -0.47 14.99
C ASP A 121 -7.40 -0.75 14.90
N ARG A 122 -8.01 -1.35 15.95
CA ARG A 122 -9.41 -1.86 16.01
C ARG A 122 -9.79 -2.87 14.91
N ARG A 123 -8.80 -3.55 14.31
CA ARG A 123 -8.92 -4.64 13.33
C ARG A 123 -9.09 -6.00 14.03
N LEU A 124 -10.17 -6.14 14.78
CA LEU A 124 -10.36 -7.22 15.76
C LEU A 124 -10.37 -8.64 15.14
N ASP A 125 -10.99 -8.81 13.97
CA ASP A 125 -11.11 -10.11 13.31
C ASP A 125 -9.79 -10.64 12.77
N GLU A 126 -8.88 -9.74 12.38
CA GLU A 126 -7.51 -10.08 11.99
C GLU A 126 -6.64 -10.33 13.23
N ALA A 127 -6.81 -9.54 14.29
CA ALA A 127 -6.11 -9.74 15.56
C ALA A 127 -6.36 -11.15 16.11
N GLU A 128 -7.61 -11.57 16.14
CA GLU A 128 -8.03 -12.90 16.58
C GLU A 128 -7.37 -14.03 15.77
N GLN A 129 -7.35 -13.92 14.43
CA GLN A 129 -6.66 -14.91 13.59
C GLN A 129 -5.17 -15.02 13.90
N HIS A 130 -4.53 -13.97 14.44
CA HIS A 130 -3.13 -14.02 14.87
C HIS A 130 -3.00 -14.59 16.28
N LEU A 131 -3.90 -14.27 17.22
CA LEU A 131 -3.94 -14.93 18.54
C LEU A 131 -4.18 -16.44 18.42
N ASP A 132 -5.04 -16.89 17.50
CA ASP A 132 -5.27 -18.32 17.25
C ASP A 132 -4.02 -19.02 16.65
N LYS A 133 -3.18 -18.30 15.88
CA LYS A 133 -1.88 -18.80 15.41
C LYS A 133 -0.86 -18.87 16.56
N ALA A 134 -0.91 -17.95 17.52
CA ALA A 134 -0.11 -18.01 18.75
C ALA A 134 -0.54 -19.20 19.63
N LEU A 135 -1.84 -19.40 19.89
CA LEU A 135 -2.36 -20.52 20.70
C LEU A 135 -2.08 -21.89 20.08
N LYS A 136 -2.00 -22.00 18.74
CA LYS A 136 -1.57 -23.22 18.03
C LYS A 136 -0.09 -23.57 18.28
N LYS A 137 0.73 -22.62 18.72
CA LYS A 137 2.15 -22.81 19.08
C LYS A 137 2.36 -22.90 20.60
N ALA A 138 1.60 -22.13 21.38
CA ALA A 138 1.66 -22.08 22.84
C ALA A 138 0.24 -21.98 23.44
N SER A 139 -0.43 -23.12 23.61
CA SER A 139 -1.83 -23.19 24.05
C SER A 139 -2.06 -22.72 25.51
N SER A 140 -1.00 -22.70 26.32
CA SER A 140 -0.97 -22.22 27.71
C SER A 140 -0.49 -20.76 27.86
N ALA A 141 -0.40 -19.98 26.78
CA ALA A 141 0.04 -18.59 26.85
C ALA A 141 -1.05 -17.67 27.45
N ALA A 142 -0.98 -17.42 28.77
CA ALA A 142 -1.98 -16.64 29.53
C ALA A 142 -2.30 -15.27 28.91
N HIS A 143 -1.27 -14.54 28.46
CA HIS A 143 -1.40 -13.22 27.84
C HIS A 143 -2.14 -13.25 26.49
N VAL A 144 -2.05 -14.35 25.74
CA VAL A 144 -2.78 -14.56 24.47
C VAL A 144 -4.27 -14.80 24.74
N HIS A 145 -4.59 -15.58 25.77
CA HIS A 145 -5.97 -15.73 26.26
C HIS A 145 -6.54 -14.40 26.76
N TYR A 146 -5.75 -13.58 27.46
CA TYR A 146 -6.17 -12.24 27.87
C TYR A 146 -6.49 -11.33 26.68
N ALA A 147 -5.65 -11.33 25.63
CA ALA A 147 -5.95 -10.57 24.42
C ALA A 147 -7.21 -11.05 23.68
N LYS A 148 -7.53 -12.36 23.69
CA LYS A 148 -8.83 -12.85 23.19
C LYS A 148 -10.00 -12.32 24.05
N ALA A 149 -9.83 -12.25 25.36
CA ALA A 149 -10.84 -11.65 26.25
C ALA A 149 -11.08 -10.16 25.96
N LEU A 150 -10.03 -9.39 25.66
CA LEU A 150 -10.15 -7.98 25.26
C LEU A 150 -10.87 -7.82 23.91
N ILE A 151 -10.57 -8.66 22.91
CA ILE A 151 -11.30 -8.66 21.63
C ILE A 151 -12.80 -8.94 21.85
N ALA A 152 -13.12 -9.95 22.66
CA ALA A 152 -14.51 -10.28 22.98
C ALA A 152 -15.21 -9.16 23.78
N ALA A 153 -14.52 -8.52 24.73
CA ALA A 153 -15.03 -7.39 25.49
C ALA A 153 -15.36 -6.17 24.61
N LEU A 154 -14.46 -5.86 23.65
CA LEU A 154 -14.67 -4.81 22.64
C LEU A 154 -15.85 -5.11 21.71
N ARG A 155 -16.05 -6.39 21.35
CA ARG A 155 -17.24 -6.88 20.62
C ARG A 155 -18.51 -6.98 21.48
N ARG A 156 -18.46 -6.69 22.79
CA ARG A 156 -19.53 -6.92 23.79
C ARG A 156 -19.94 -8.40 23.95
N ASN A 157 -19.10 -9.34 23.52
CA ASN A 157 -19.34 -10.79 23.64
C ASN A 157 -18.95 -11.28 25.05
N GLY A 158 -19.86 -11.11 26.02
CA GLY A 158 -19.63 -11.50 27.43
C GLY A 158 -19.32 -12.98 27.62
N GLU A 159 -19.88 -13.88 26.81
CA GLU A 159 -19.65 -15.33 26.95
C GLU A 159 -18.22 -15.74 26.56
N GLU A 160 -17.71 -15.21 25.46
CA GLU A 160 -16.33 -15.46 25.02
C GLU A 160 -15.33 -14.69 25.88
N ALA A 161 -15.64 -13.45 26.27
CA ALA A 161 -14.83 -12.68 27.20
C ALA A 161 -14.66 -13.42 28.54
N PHE A 162 -15.74 -13.99 29.09
CA PHE A 162 -15.70 -14.81 30.29
C PHE A 162 -14.84 -16.06 30.10
N ARG A 163 -15.01 -16.82 29.01
CA ARG A 163 -14.22 -18.03 28.73
C ARG A 163 -12.72 -17.74 28.61
N SER A 164 -12.35 -16.74 27.82
CA SER A 164 -10.95 -16.35 27.61
C SER A 164 -10.32 -15.70 28.84
N LEU A 165 -11.05 -14.87 29.59
CA LEU A 165 -10.56 -14.26 30.83
C LEU A 165 -10.35 -15.30 31.93
N SER A 166 -11.29 -16.25 32.08
CA SER A 166 -11.15 -17.35 33.04
C SER A 166 -9.87 -18.13 32.77
N ARG A 167 -9.61 -18.49 31.51
CA ARG A 167 -8.40 -19.22 31.12
C ARG A 167 -7.13 -18.40 31.31
N ALA A 168 -7.16 -17.08 31.08
CA ALA A 168 -6.03 -16.20 31.34
C ALA A 168 -5.68 -16.11 32.85
N ILE A 169 -6.70 -16.05 33.71
CA ILE A 169 -6.55 -15.99 35.18
C ILE A 169 -6.12 -17.34 35.76
N GLU A 170 -6.61 -18.45 35.22
CA GLU A 170 -6.17 -19.82 35.57
C GLU A 170 -4.67 -20.03 35.28
N LEU A 171 -4.18 -19.48 34.15
CA LEU A 171 -2.79 -19.62 33.72
C LEU A 171 -1.82 -18.61 34.36
N ASP A 172 -2.26 -17.37 34.62
CA ASP A 172 -1.55 -16.40 35.47
C ASP A 172 -2.57 -15.46 36.16
N PRO A 173 -2.83 -15.61 37.47
CA PRO A 173 -3.80 -14.82 38.21
C PRO A 173 -3.61 -13.30 38.15
N LYS A 174 -2.43 -12.80 37.78
CA LYS A 174 -2.17 -11.35 37.59
C LYS A 174 -3.14 -10.72 36.57
N HIS A 175 -3.63 -11.48 35.60
CA HIS A 175 -4.62 -10.98 34.63
C HIS A 175 -5.92 -10.50 35.28
N ARG A 176 -6.29 -10.99 36.47
CA ARG A 176 -7.44 -10.48 37.24
C ARG A 176 -7.25 -9.00 37.61
N LEU A 177 -6.06 -8.64 38.08
CA LEU A 177 -5.73 -7.26 38.48
C LEU A 177 -5.57 -6.31 37.29
N LEU A 178 -5.10 -6.83 36.15
CA LEU A 178 -5.08 -6.08 34.88
C LEU A 178 -6.51 -5.80 34.43
N ALA A 179 -7.31 -6.85 34.23
CA ALA A 179 -8.68 -6.77 33.73
C ALA A 179 -9.62 -5.91 34.61
N ARG A 180 -9.46 -5.94 35.95
CA ARG A 180 -10.21 -5.08 36.89
C ARG A 180 -9.98 -3.58 36.60
N ARG A 181 -8.79 -3.21 36.13
CA ARG A 181 -8.35 -1.82 35.84
C ARG A 181 -8.43 -1.43 34.35
N ASP A 182 -8.59 -2.40 33.46
CA ASP A 182 -8.57 -2.22 32.01
C ASP A 182 -9.85 -1.50 31.49
N PRO A 183 -9.72 -0.44 30.66
CA PRO A 183 -10.86 0.25 30.07
C PRO A 183 -11.53 -0.51 28.91
N ASP A 184 -10.81 -1.32 28.14
CA ASP A 184 -11.41 -2.06 27.00
C ASP A 184 -12.32 -3.19 27.53
N MET A 185 -12.08 -3.68 28.75
CA MET A 185 -12.99 -4.57 29.50
C MET A 185 -14.34 -3.91 29.86
N ALA A 186 -14.49 -2.58 29.76
CA ALA A 186 -15.72 -1.89 30.17
C ALA A 186 -16.99 -2.39 29.46
N GLY A 187 -16.86 -2.93 28.24
CA GLY A 187 -17.99 -3.44 27.46
C GLY A 187 -18.72 -4.66 28.03
N VAL A 188 -18.13 -5.36 29.00
CA VAL A 188 -18.65 -6.61 29.58
C VAL A 188 -18.63 -6.62 31.12
N ARG A 189 -18.46 -5.46 31.76
CA ARG A 189 -18.48 -5.33 33.25
C ARG A 189 -19.84 -5.64 33.86
N ASP A 190 -20.91 -5.55 33.08
CA ASP A 190 -22.29 -5.86 33.49
C ASP A 190 -22.59 -7.38 33.49
N ASP A 191 -21.70 -8.21 32.94
CA ASP A 191 -21.82 -9.68 33.05
C ASP A 191 -21.41 -10.12 34.46
N ALA A 192 -22.39 -10.58 35.25
CA ALA A 192 -22.19 -10.98 36.64
C ALA A 192 -21.07 -12.02 36.82
N ARG A 193 -20.84 -12.90 35.83
CA ARG A 193 -19.77 -13.92 35.87
C ARG A 193 -18.39 -13.30 35.75
N ILE A 194 -18.26 -12.26 34.93
CA ILE A 194 -17.02 -11.48 34.78
C ILE A 194 -16.82 -10.59 36.02
N ALA A 195 -17.89 -9.98 36.55
CA ALA A 195 -17.81 -9.21 37.79
C ALA A 195 -17.29 -10.05 38.97
N ASP A 196 -17.83 -11.25 39.17
CA ASP A 196 -17.39 -12.20 40.21
C ASP A 196 -15.95 -12.71 39.99
N LEU A 197 -15.62 -13.14 38.77
CA LEU A 197 -14.27 -13.54 38.37
C LEU A 197 -13.22 -12.44 38.57
N LEU A 198 -13.62 -11.17 38.50
CA LEU A 198 -12.79 -9.99 38.76
C LEU A 198 -12.77 -9.58 40.24
N GLN A 199 -13.80 -9.87 41.03
CA GLN A 199 -13.90 -9.50 42.44
C GLN A 199 -13.28 -10.52 43.37
N SER A 200 -13.42 -11.82 43.07
CA SER A 200 -12.80 -12.92 43.82
C SER A 200 -11.30 -12.68 44.07
N ASP A 201 -10.87 -12.78 45.32
CA ASP A 201 -9.46 -12.99 45.64
C ASP A 201 -9.11 -14.48 45.43
N GLY A 202 -7.82 -14.81 45.26
CA GLY A 202 -7.36 -16.16 44.87
C GLY A 202 -7.51 -17.26 45.93
N ALA A 203 -8.29 -17.03 46.99
CA ALA A 203 -8.45 -17.93 48.13
C ALA A 203 -9.45 -19.08 47.82
N GLY A 204 -9.05 -19.95 46.89
CA GLY A 204 -9.80 -21.15 46.47
C GLY A 204 -8.88 -22.35 46.22
N ALA A 205 -7.78 -22.42 46.96
CA ALA A 205 -6.74 -23.45 46.86
C ALA A 205 -6.15 -23.73 48.26
N ASP A 206 -6.97 -24.35 49.10
CA ASP A 206 -6.56 -25.22 50.22
C ASP A 206 -6.52 -26.68 49.71
#